data_AF-A0A961RV61-F1
#
_entry.id   AF-A0A961RV61-F1
#
_cell.length_a   1.000
_cell.length_b   1.000
_cell.length_c   1.000
_cell.angle_alpha   90.00
_cell.angle_beta   90.00
_cell.angle_gamma   90.00
#
_symmetry.space_group_name_H-M   'P 1'
#
loop_
_entity.id
_entity.type
_entity.pdbx_description
1 polymer ?
#
loop_
_entity_poly.entity_id
_entity_poly.type
_entity_poly.pdbx_seq_one_letter_code
_entity_poly.pdbx_strand_id
1 'polypeptide(L)'
;MDVLEQTRHEQFDVEPVNKREKQQPLYAARKKIHPKRAEGTFRKLKWLVMFVTLGIYYLTPWIRWDRGPYAPDQAVLIDLLHRRFYFFF
;
A
#
# COMPACT_ATOMS: atom_id res chain seq x y z
N MET A 1 43.44 69.48 19.52
CA MET A 1 42.89 68.17 19.97
C MET A 1 41.41 68.05 19.61
N ASP A 2 40.96 68.78 18.58
CA ASP A 2 39.54 68.97 18.23
C ASP A 2 39.00 67.98 17.18
N VAL A 3 39.83 67.06 16.70
CA VAL A 3 39.47 66.12 15.61
C VAL A 3 38.69 64.90 16.15
N LEU A 4 38.65 64.70 17.46
CA LEU A 4 38.04 63.51 18.09
C LEU A 4 36.58 63.67 18.52
N GLU A 5 36.02 64.88 18.46
CA GLU A 5 34.62 65.14 18.88
C GLU A 5 33.60 64.99 17.75
N GLN A 6 34.07 64.90 16.50
CA GLN A 6 33.23 64.94 15.30
C GLN A 6 32.64 63.56 14.91
N THR A 7 33.08 62.47 15.54
CA THR A 7 32.48 61.13 15.39
C THR A 7 31.36 60.89 16.40
N ARG A 8 30.49 61.88 16.62
CA ARG A 8 29.23 61.65 17.32
C ARG A 8 28.33 60.87 16.36
N HIS A 9 28.21 59.57 16.58
CA HIS A 9 27.46 58.65 15.74
C HIS A 9 26.01 59.14 15.56
N GLU A 10 25.69 59.73 14.41
CA GLU A 10 24.30 59.94 14.00
C GLU A 10 23.70 58.57 13.72
N GLN A 11 23.04 58.03 14.73
CA GLN A 11 22.32 56.78 14.63
C GLN A 11 21.04 57.04 13.84
N PHE A 12 21.11 56.82 12.53
CA PHE A 12 19.93 56.78 11.69
C PHE A 12 19.02 55.66 12.18
N ASP A 13 17.73 55.96 12.38
CA ASP A 13 16.72 54.98 12.74
C ASP A 13 16.39 54.12 11.51
N VAL A 14 17.24 53.14 11.25
CA VAL A 14 17.10 52.23 10.11
C VAL A 14 16.26 51.03 10.54
N GLU A 15 14.96 51.02 10.19
CA GLU A 15 14.15 49.82 10.31
C GLU A 15 14.62 48.78 9.26
N PRO A 16 15.02 47.57 9.67
CA PRO A 16 15.39 46.53 8.72
C PRO A 16 14.15 46.08 7.92
N VAL A 17 14.22 46.21 6.59
CA VAL A 17 13.14 45.79 5.67
C VAL A 17 12.81 44.29 5.76
N ASN A 18 13.71 43.48 6.32
CA ASN A 18 13.56 42.04 6.47
C ASN A 18 13.27 41.62 7.92
N LYS A 19 12.40 42.37 8.61
CA LYS A 19 11.97 42.07 9.98
C LYS A 19 11.19 40.74 9.99
N ARG A 20 11.66 39.74 10.75
CA ARG A 20 11.05 38.40 10.84
C ARG A 20 9.57 38.45 11.23
N GLU A 21 9.16 39.44 12.02
CA GLU A 21 7.78 39.68 12.45
C GLU A 21 6.83 40.04 11.28
N LYS A 22 7.35 40.60 10.18
CA LYS A 22 6.59 40.97 8.98
C LYS A 22 6.62 39.87 7.89
N GLN A 23 7.36 38.78 8.11
CA GLN A 23 7.45 37.69 7.13
C GLN A 23 6.19 36.82 7.16
N GLN A 24 5.35 36.97 6.13
CA GLN A 24 4.23 36.08 5.91
C GLN A 24 4.72 34.74 5.33
N PRO A 25 4.11 33.60 5.70
CA PRO A 25 4.49 32.31 5.14
C PRO A 25 4.24 32.29 3.63
N LEU A 26 5.30 32.01 2.85
CA LEU A 26 5.24 31.93 1.38
C LEU A 26 4.51 30.69 0.86
N TYR A 27 4.26 29.71 1.73
CA TYR A 27 3.62 28.45 1.38
C TYR A 27 2.49 28.11 2.34
N ALA A 28 1.45 27.47 1.81
CA ALA A 28 0.37 26.93 2.61
C ALA A 28 0.89 25.82 3.54
N ALA A 29 0.37 25.79 4.77
CA ALA A 29 0.66 24.71 5.70
C ALA A 29 0.21 23.36 5.10
N ARG A 30 1.08 22.34 5.18
CA ARG A 30 0.78 20.99 4.68
C ARG A 30 -0.46 20.45 5.39
N LYS A 31 -1.51 20.13 4.63
CA LYS A 31 -2.66 19.39 5.13
C LYS A 31 -2.21 17.96 5.49
N LYS A 32 -2.48 17.51 6.72
CA LYS A 32 -2.21 16.13 7.12
C LYS A 32 -3.06 15.18 6.28
N ILE A 33 -2.43 14.22 5.62
CA ILE A 33 -3.09 13.18 4.83
C ILE A 33 -3.28 11.99 5.75
N HIS A 34 -4.53 11.60 5.96
CA HIS A 34 -4.88 10.41 6.75
C HIS A 34 -5.22 9.25 5.81
N PRO A 35 -4.88 7.99 6.18
CA PRO A 35 -5.22 6.84 5.37
C PRO A 35 -6.73 6.70 5.24
N LYS A 36 -7.19 6.42 4.01
CA LYS A 36 -8.60 6.11 3.75
C LYS A 36 -8.94 4.74 4.36
N ARG A 37 -10.14 4.62 4.92
CA ARG A 37 -10.63 3.39 5.55
C ARG A 37 -10.48 2.20 4.57
N ALA A 38 -9.77 1.16 5.01
CA ALA A 38 -9.42 0.02 4.17
C ALA A 38 -10.35 -1.19 4.37
N GLU A 39 -11.62 -0.94 4.71
CA GLU A 39 -12.65 -1.97 4.87
C GLU A 39 -13.73 -1.83 3.79
N GLY A 40 -14.46 -2.91 3.53
CA GLY A 40 -15.58 -2.88 2.58
C GLY A 40 -15.91 -4.25 1.99
N THR A 41 -16.99 -4.28 1.22
CA THR A 41 -17.50 -5.48 0.53
C THR A 41 -16.47 -6.09 -0.42
N PHE A 42 -15.81 -5.26 -1.24
CA PHE A 42 -14.79 -5.72 -2.19
C PHE A 42 -13.59 -6.39 -1.52
N ARG A 43 -13.16 -5.91 -0.34
CA ARG A 43 -12.07 -6.54 0.40
C ARG A 43 -12.48 -7.91 0.90
N LYS A 44 -13.69 -8.03 1.49
CA LYS A 44 -14.24 -9.31 1.92
C LYS A 44 -14.38 -10.28 0.74
N LEU A 45 -14.90 -9.82 -0.39
CA LEU A 45 -15.00 -10.62 -1.61
C LEU A 45 -13.62 -11.08 -2.10
N LYS A 46 -12.61 -10.21 -2.13
CA LYS A 46 -11.23 -10.58 -2.50
C LYS A 46 -10.73 -11.72 -1.62
N TRP A 47 -10.87 -11.58 -0.29
CA TRP A 47 -10.42 -12.62 0.64
C TRP A 47 -11.21 -13.91 0.49
N LEU A 48 -12.54 -13.83 0.31
CA LEU A 48 -13.38 -14.99 0.05
C LEU A 48 -12.92 -15.74 -1.20
N VAL A 49 -12.80 -15.04 -2.34
CA VAL A 49 -12.34 -15.63 -3.61
C VAL A 49 -10.96 -16.23 -3.44
N MET A 50 -10.03 -15.52 -2.77
CA MET A 50 -8.69 -16.01 -2.50
C MET A 50 -8.70 -17.29 -1.66
N PHE A 51 -9.51 -17.37 -0.59
CA PHE A 51 -9.64 -18.59 0.21
C PHE A 51 -10.25 -19.74 -0.59
N VAL A 52 -11.26 -19.48 -1.42
CA VAL A 52 -11.91 -20.50 -2.25
C VAL A 52 -10.93 -21.05 -3.28
N THR A 53 -10.22 -20.20 -4.02
CA THR A 53 -9.29 -20.67 -5.06
C THR A 53 -8.08 -21.38 -4.48
N LEU A 54 -7.53 -20.87 -3.37
CA LEU A 54 -6.46 -21.56 -2.65
C LEU A 54 -6.94 -22.88 -2.05
N GLY A 55 -8.17 -22.91 -1.51
CA GLY A 55 -8.80 -24.13 -1.03
C GLY A 55 -8.90 -25.19 -2.12
N ILE A 56 -9.36 -24.82 -3.32
CA ILE A 56 -9.38 -25.73 -4.47
C ILE A 56 -7.96 -26.20 -4.78
N TYR A 57 -7.01 -25.28 -4.98
CA TYR A 57 -5.63 -25.62 -5.33
C TYR A 57 -4.95 -26.57 -4.33
N TYR A 58 -5.12 -26.30 -3.03
CA TYR A 58 -4.48 -27.04 -1.94
C TYR A 58 -5.33 -28.14 -1.31
N LEU A 59 -6.56 -28.40 -1.76
CA LEU A 59 -7.35 -29.52 -1.25
C LEU A 59 -7.60 -30.56 -2.32
N THR A 60 -7.78 -30.14 -3.58
CA THR A 60 -8.11 -31.04 -4.69
C THR A 60 -7.20 -32.27 -4.82
N PRO A 61 -5.86 -32.21 -4.72
CA PRO A 61 -5.05 -33.42 -4.91
C PRO A 61 -5.13 -34.43 -3.75
N TRP A 62 -5.72 -34.04 -2.61
CA TRP A 62 -5.97 -34.95 -1.47
C TRP A 62 -7.36 -35.57 -1.46
N ILE A 63 -8.27 -35.12 -2.34
CA ILE A 63 -9.61 -35.70 -2.44
C ILE A 63 -9.51 -37.02 -3.20
N ARG A 64 -9.75 -38.13 -2.49
CA ARG A 64 -9.86 -39.46 -3.09
C ARG A 64 -11.31 -39.72 -3.50
N TRP A 65 -11.50 -40.33 -4.66
CA TRP A 65 -12.77 -40.65 -5.28
C TRP A 65 -12.66 -42.00 -6.01
N ASP A 66 -13.41 -42.99 -5.53
CA ASP A 66 -13.43 -44.32 -6.12
C ASP A 66 -14.27 -44.32 -7.41
N ARG A 67 -13.69 -44.82 -8.51
CA ARG A 67 -14.32 -44.94 -9.83
C ARG A 67 -14.46 -46.39 -10.29
N GLY A 68 -14.21 -47.33 -9.39
CA GLY A 68 -14.26 -48.76 -9.67
C GLY A 68 -12.88 -49.36 -9.98
N PRO A 69 -12.86 -50.68 -10.23
CA PRO A 69 -11.62 -51.44 -10.33
C PRO A 69 -10.69 -50.92 -11.43
N TYR A 70 -9.39 -50.89 -11.15
CA TYR A 70 -8.32 -50.49 -12.09
C TYR A 70 -8.31 -49.02 -12.51
N ALA A 71 -9.17 -48.16 -11.95
CA ALA A 71 -9.14 -46.72 -12.16
C ALA A 71 -8.37 -46.01 -11.03
N PRO A 72 -7.66 -44.91 -11.32
CA PRO A 72 -7.08 -44.07 -10.27
C PRO A 72 -8.17 -43.53 -9.35
N ASP A 73 -7.84 -43.43 -8.06
CA ASP A 73 -8.77 -43.02 -7.01
C ASP A 73 -8.65 -41.54 -6.65
N GLN A 74 -7.99 -40.71 -7.47
CA GLN A 74 -7.89 -39.26 -7.21
C GLN A 74 -9.04 -38.51 -7.90
N ALA A 75 -9.75 -37.65 -7.16
CA ALA A 75 -10.95 -36.97 -7.68
C ALA A 75 -10.71 -36.17 -8.96
N VAL A 76 -9.61 -35.41 -9.04
CA VAL A 76 -9.18 -34.71 -10.25
C VAL A 76 -7.76 -35.12 -10.59
N LEU A 77 -7.57 -35.76 -11.75
CA LEU A 77 -6.28 -36.25 -12.22
C LEU A 77 -6.13 -36.00 -13.72
N ILE A 78 -4.97 -35.46 -14.10
CA ILE A 78 -4.58 -35.30 -15.51
C ILE A 78 -3.57 -36.39 -15.83
N ASP A 79 -3.99 -37.37 -16.64
CA ASP A 79 -3.12 -38.43 -17.14
C ASP A 79 -2.63 -38.07 -18.55
N LEU A 80 -1.40 -37.57 -18.62
CA LEU A 80 -0.78 -37.18 -19.88
C LEU A 80 -0.33 -38.38 -20.72
N LEU A 81 -0.01 -39.52 -20.09
CA LEU A 81 0.48 -40.71 -20.78
C LEU A 81 -0.63 -41.35 -21.62
N HIS A 82 -1.81 -41.48 -21.02
CA HIS A 82 -2.98 -42.03 -21.70
C HIS A 82 -3.87 -40.96 -22.35
N ARG A 83 -3.50 -39.67 -22.23
CA ARG A 83 -4.28 -38.50 -22.72
C ARG A 83 -5.70 -38.47 -22.15
N ARG A 84 -5.83 -38.75 -20.86
CA ARG A 84 -7.12 -38.80 -20.15
C ARG A 84 -7.20 -37.72 -19.08
N PHE A 85 -8.39 -37.15 -18.94
CA PHE A 85 -8.72 -36.22 -17.86
C PHE A 85 -9.78 -36.88 -16.99
N TYR A 86 -9.45 -37.06 -15.71
CA TYR A 86 -10.31 -37.69 -14.74
C TYR A 86 -10.89 -36.63 -13.80
N PHE A 87 -12.22 -36.67 -13.63
CA PHE A 87 -13.00 -35.84 -12.69
C PHE A 87 -13.89 -36.76 -11.81
N PHE A 88 -14.88 -36.20 -11.12
CA PHE A 88 -15.68 -36.90 -10.12
C PHE A 88 -16.62 -38.03 -10.66
N PHE A 89 -16.76 -38.25 -11.97
CA PHE A 89 -17.59 -39.33 -12.54
C PHE A 89 -16.97 -39.90 -13.82
#